data_AF-F0ILU6-F1
#
_entry.id   AF-F0ILU6-F1
#
_cell.length_a   1.000
_cell.length_b   1.000
_cell.length_c   1.000
_cell.angle_alpha   90.00
_cell.angle_beta   90.00
_cell.angle_gamma   90.00
#
_symmetry.space_group_name_H-M   'P 1'
#
loop_
_entity.id
_entity.type
_entity.pdbx_description
1 polymer ?
#
loop_
_entity_poly.entity_id
_entity_poly.type
_entity_poly.pdbx_seq_one_letter_code
_entity_poly.pdbx_strand_id
1 'polypeptide(L)'
;MIQRARNLGYQKLAVQEIYDFNHPSRSLFESLGFYPTLAREKGKSYTLDLTLPLAQIQPSQFYLSREKLDRICIDFDQQELEPLPVKRMDGKIFFTDGHSRAFKAYQAGLSHIPIYYDRDELNWDFYRYCLQACQERGIFSIADLQNRILSKEDYQTKWLDWCKREARKFDKS
;
A
#
# COMPACT_ATOMS: atom_id res chain seq x y z
N MET A 1 20.53 4.43 2.78
CA MET A 1 19.85 5.48 3.58
C MET A 1 18.49 5.01 4.10
N ILE A 2 17.53 4.67 3.23
CA ILE A 2 16.17 4.23 3.63
C ILE A 2 16.19 3.06 4.62
N GLN A 3 16.94 1.99 4.32
CA GLN A 3 17.03 0.83 5.23
C GLN A 3 17.59 1.21 6.61
N ARG A 4 18.61 2.06 6.66
CA ARG A 4 19.18 2.55 7.93
C ARG A 4 18.15 3.36 8.72
N ALA A 5 17.35 4.19 8.06
CA ALA A 5 16.29 4.94 8.71
C ALA A 5 15.21 4.02 9.31
N ARG A 6 14.84 2.94 8.61
CA ARG A 6 13.94 1.92 9.16
C ARG A 6 14.52 1.26 10.42
N ASN A 7 15.78 0.82 10.36
CA ASN A 7 16.45 0.19 11.50
C ASN A 7 16.58 1.13 12.71
N LEU A 8 16.57 2.44 12.49
CA LEU A 8 16.59 3.47 13.53
C LEU A 8 15.19 3.91 13.98
N GLY A 9 14.12 3.29 13.47
CA GLY A 9 12.74 3.58 13.87
C GLY A 9 12.14 4.87 13.32
N TYR A 10 12.72 5.45 12.26
CA TYR A 10 12.15 6.65 11.64
C TYR A 10 10.82 6.33 10.95
N GLN A 11 9.81 7.15 11.21
CA GLN A 11 8.49 7.04 10.55
C GLN A 11 8.48 7.59 9.12
N LYS A 12 9.34 8.58 8.83
CA LYS A 12 9.46 9.23 7.52
C LYS A 12 10.84 9.84 7.31
N LEU A 13 11.17 10.08 6.06
CA LEU A 13 12.33 10.88 5.63
C LEU A 13 11.85 12.16 4.95
N ALA A 14 12.57 13.25 5.16
CA ALA A 14 12.25 14.53 4.54
C ALA A 14 13.49 15.14 3.87
N VAL A 15 13.27 15.73 2.71
CA VAL A 15 14.23 16.58 2.00
C VAL A 15 13.70 17.99 2.02
N GLN A 16 14.50 18.93 2.53
CA GLN A 16 14.06 20.30 2.76
C GLN A 16 13.70 21.01 1.46
N GLU A 17 14.54 20.89 0.43
CA GLU A 17 14.29 21.52 -0.86
C GLU A 17 15.00 20.75 -1.98
N ILE A 18 14.26 20.47 -3.05
CA ILE A 18 14.82 20.12 -4.35
C ILE A 18 14.38 21.22 -5.32
N TYR A 19 15.35 21.86 -5.96
CA TYR A 19 15.09 22.98 -6.87
C TYR A 19 14.25 22.55 -8.09
N ASP A 20 13.41 23.46 -8.57
CA ASP A 20 12.48 23.17 -9.67
C ASP A 20 13.20 22.79 -10.96
N PHE A 21 14.35 23.42 -11.24
CA PHE A 21 15.20 23.15 -12.40
C PHE A 21 15.92 21.79 -12.32
N ASN A 22 16.05 21.19 -11.14
CA ASN A 22 16.78 19.94 -10.94
C ASN A 22 15.86 18.74 -11.19
N HIS A 23 15.40 18.61 -12.44
CA HIS A 23 14.55 17.52 -12.88
C HIS A 23 15.12 16.13 -12.57
N PRO A 24 16.42 15.83 -12.78
CA PRO A 24 16.96 14.50 -12.50
C PRO A 24 16.81 14.09 -11.03
N SER A 25 17.06 15.01 -10.09
CA SER A 25 16.89 14.71 -8.67
C SER A 25 15.43 14.52 -8.32
N ARG A 26 14.53 15.37 -8.82
CA ARG A 26 13.09 15.23 -8.57
C ARG A 26 12.58 13.86 -9.04
N SER A 27 12.91 13.47 -10.27
CA SER A 27 12.54 12.15 -10.81
C SER A 27 13.13 10.99 -9.99
N LEU A 28 14.40 11.09 -9.55
CA LEU A 28 15.03 10.09 -8.70
C LEU A 28 14.30 9.94 -7.36
N PHE A 29 14.05 11.03 -6.65
CA PHE A 29 13.34 10.98 -5.37
C PHE A 29 11.90 10.46 -5.55
N GLU A 30 11.18 10.90 -6.57
CA GLU A 30 9.82 10.43 -6.88
C GLU A 30 9.80 8.92 -7.20
N SER A 31 10.79 8.41 -7.93
CA SER A 31 10.94 6.96 -8.19
C SER A 31 11.22 6.11 -6.94
N LEU A 32 11.72 6.73 -5.87
CA LEU A 32 11.92 6.09 -4.57
C LEU A 32 10.68 6.19 -3.67
N GLY A 33 9.60 6.81 -4.16
CA GLY A 33 8.35 7.02 -3.43
C GLY A 33 8.29 8.33 -2.65
N PHE A 34 9.26 9.23 -2.81
CA PHE A 34 9.11 10.56 -2.23
C PHE A 34 8.01 11.33 -2.97
N TYR A 35 7.23 12.10 -2.22
CA TYR A 35 6.20 12.96 -2.79
C TYR A 35 6.44 14.42 -2.37
N PRO A 36 6.12 15.39 -3.24
CA PRO A 36 6.23 16.80 -2.90
C PRO A 36 5.23 17.17 -1.80
N THR A 37 5.65 18.02 -0.87
CA THR A 37 4.87 18.39 0.32
C THR A 37 4.62 19.88 0.45
N LEU A 38 5.66 20.70 0.34
CA LEU A 38 5.58 22.15 0.48
C LEU A 38 6.30 22.83 -0.69
N ALA A 39 5.70 23.88 -1.24
CA ALA A 39 6.41 24.80 -2.12
C ALA A 39 7.43 25.61 -1.32
N ARG A 40 8.59 25.85 -1.93
CA ARG A 40 9.69 26.68 -1.42
C ARG A 40 10.00 27.77 -2.44
N GLU A 41 10.88 28.70 -2.09
CA GLU A 41 11.22 29.83 -2.95
C GLU A 41 11.76 29.38 -4.32
N LYS A 42 12.56 28.31 -4.37
CA LYS A 42 13.26 27.86 -5.59
C LYS A 42 12.93 26.42 -5.97
N GLY A 43 11.98 25.79 -5.28
CA GLY A 43 11.71 24.36 -5.42
C GLY A 43 10.62 23.83 -4.50
N LYS A 44 10.73 22.57 -4.11
CA LYS A 44 9.75 21.89 -3.24
C LYS A 44 10.42 21.01 -2.19
N SER A 45 9.80 20.91 -1.02
CA SER A 45 10.13 19.88 -0.02
C SER A 45 9.56 18.53 -0.43
N TYR A 46 10.26 17.45 -0.11
CA TYR A 46 9.85 16.09 -0.42
C TYR A 46 9.81 15.24 0.85
N THR A 47 8.85 14.33 0.96
CA THR A 47 8.74 13.38 2.07
C THR A 47 8.59 11.96 1.55
N LEU A 48 9.18 11.00 2.26
CA LEU A 48 8.98 9.58 2.06
C LEU A 48 8.47 8.99 3.39
N ASP A 49 7.24 8.49 3.38
CA ASP A 49 6.71 7.74 4.53
C ASP A 49 7.36 6.36 4.58
N LEU A 50 7.82 5.96 5.77
CA LEU A 50 8.37 4.62 6.03
C LEU A 50 7.37 3.76 6.81
N THR A 51 6.49 4.40 7.57
CA THR A 51 5.37 3.80 8.30
C THR A 51 4.11 4.63 8.10
N LEU A 52 2.95 3.98 8.06
CA LEU A 52 1.66 4.67 7.95
C LEU A 52 0.63 4.04 8.88
N PRO A 53 -0.36 4.82 9.37
CA PRO A 53 -1.52 4.26 10.05
C PRO A 53 -2.27 3.30 9.12
N LEU A 54 -2.66 2.12 9.62
CA LEU A 54 -3.45 1.16 8.84
C LEU A 54 -4.77 1.76 8.34
N ALA A 55 -5.36 2.66 9.12
CA ALA A 55 -6.59 3.37 8.76
C ALA A 55 -6.44 4.33 7.57
N GLN A 56 -5.20 4.71 7.19
CA GLN A 56 -4.93 5.60 6.06
C GLN A 56 -4.61 4.86 4.75
N ILE A 57 -4.54 3.52 4.78
CA ILE A 57 -4.18 2.73 3.61
C ILE A 57 -5.42 1.97 3.14
N GLN A 58 -5.88 2.30 1.92
CA GLN A 58 -7.04 1.65 1.34
C GLN A 58 -6.69 0.25 0.80
N PRO A 59 -7.51 -0.78 1.07
CA PRO A 59 -7.44 -2.04 0.35
C PRO A 59 -7.79 -1.88 -1.13
N SER A 60 -7.02 -2.56 -1.98
CA SER A 60 -7.38 -2.89 -3.36
C SER A 60 -8.07 -4.26 -3.50
N GLN A 61 -8.28 -4.97 -2.39
CA GLN A 61 -8.88 -6.29 -2.30
C GLN A 61 -10.05 -6.28 -1.33
N PHE A 62 -11.17 -6.90 -1.69
CA PHE A 62 -12.40 -6.91 -0.87
C PHE A 62 -12.71 -8.23 -0.14
N TYR A 63 -11.93 -9.30 -0.34
CA TYR A 63 -12.03 -10.55 0.43
C TYR A 63 -10.66 -11.04 0.90
N LEU A 64 -10.60 -11.75 2.01
CA LEU A 64 -9.40 -12.43 2.50
C LEU A 64 -9.60 -13.96 2.43
N SER A 65 -8.51 -14.70 2.25
CA SER A 65 -8.53 -16.16 2.30
C SER A 65 -8.23 -16.63 3.72
N ARG A 66 -9.10 -17.45 4.30
CA ARG A 66 -8.85 -18.08 5.61
C ARG A 66 -7.58 -18.92 5.60
N GLU A 67 -7.40 -19.75 4.57
CA GLU A 67 -6.20 -20.58 4.40
C GLU A 67 -4.91 -19.75 4.37
N LYS A 68 -4.91 -18.59 3.68
CA LYS A 68 -3.75 -17.69 3.70
C LYS A 68 -3.53 -17.08 5.07
N LEU A 69 -4.58 -16.63 5.75
CA LEU A 69 -4.49 -16.07 7.09
C LEU A 69 -3.95 -17.09 8.10
N ASP A 70 -4.36 -18.35 8.02
CA ASP A 70 -3.93 -19.39 8.95
C ASP A 70 -2.44 -19.76 8.79
N ARG A 71 -1.89 -19.55 7.59
CA ARG A 71 -0.46 -19.77 7.30
C ARG A 71 0.44 -18.62 7.72
N ILE A 72 -0.11 -17.43 7.93
CA ILE A 72 0.66 -16.27 8.33
C ILE A 72 0.93 -16.36 9.82
N CYS A 73 2.17 -16.70 10.16
CA CYS A 73 2.75 -16.48 11.47
C CYS A 73 3.59 -15.19 11.38
N ILE A 74 3.26 -14.18 12.18
CA ILE A 74 4.07 -12.97 12.31
C ILE A 74 4.38 -12.83 13.79
N ASP A 75 5.66 -12.86 14.14
CA ASP A 75 6.10 -12.51 15.47
C ASP A 75 6.24 -10.98 15.56
N PHE A 76 5.20 -10.34 16.12
CA PHE A 76 5.20 -8.89 16.30
C PHE A 76 6.15 -8.43 17.41
N ASP A 77 6.46 -9.29 18.38
CA ASP A 77 7.38 -8.96 19.48
C ASP A 77 8.83 -8.87 18.97
N GLN A 78 9.14 -9.60 17.90
CA GLN A 78 10.42 -9.53 17.19
C GLN A 78 10.46 -8.47 16.08
N GLN A 79 9.42 -7.63 15.95
CA GLN A 79 9.30 -6.62 14.88
C GLN A 79 9.41 -7.22 13.46
N GLU A 80 8.95 -8.46 13.25
CA GLU A 80 9.13 -9.17 11.98
C GLU A 80 8.20 -8.73 10.85
N LEU A 81 7.32 -7.75 11.09
CA LEU A 81 6.44 -7.28 10.02
C LEU A 81 7.27 -6.57 8.94
N GLU A 82 7.58 -7.29 7.88
CA GLU A 82 8.20 -6.71 6.69
C GLU A 82 7.36 -5.56 6.14
N PRO A 83 8.00 -4.50 5.60
CA PRO A 83 7.28 -3.39 4.99
C PRO A 83 6.31 -3.88 3.90
N LEU A 84 5.07 -3.39 3.94
CA LEU A 84 4.05 -3.77 2.96
C LEU A 84 4.03 -2.83 1.75
N PRO A 85 3.82 -3.34 0.53
CA PRO A 85 3.85 -2.55 -0.67
C PRO A 85 2.60 -1.66 -0.80
N VAL A 86 2.83 -0.38 -1.08
CA VAL A 86 1.77 0.59 -1.34
C VAL A 86 2.07 1.41 -2.59
N LYS A 87 1.03 2.01 -3.17
CA LYS A 87 1.16 3.10 -4.13
C LYS A 87 0.29 4.28 -3.74
N ARG A 88 0.62 5.43 -4.32
CA ARG A 88 -0.14 6.67 -4.17
C ARG A 88 -0.82 7.00 -5.49
N MET A 89 -2.10 7.32 -5.42
CA MET A 89 -2.89 7.76 -6.57
C MET A 89 -3.90 8.79 -6.09
N ASP A 90 -3.92 9.95 -6.74
CA ASP A 90 -4.83 11.05 -6.44
C ASP A 90 -4.83 11.44 -4.95
N GLY A 91 -3.64 11.47 -4.35
CA GLY A 91 -3.44 11.81 -2.93
C GLY A 91 -3.81 10.71 -1.93
N LYS A 92 -4.38 9.58 -2.38
CA LYS A 92 -4.72 8.42 -1.55
C LYS A 92 -3.64 7.35 -1.64
N ILE A 93 -3.44 6.62 -0.54
CA ILE A 93 -2.49 5.51 -0.45
C ILE A 93 -3.27 4.21 -0.39
N PHE A 94 -2.82 3.21 -1.14
CA PHE A 94 -3.46 1.90 -1.19
C PHE A 94 -2.44 0.77 -1.24
N PHE A 95 -2.83 -0.40 -0.75
CA PHE A 95 -2.02 -1.61 -0.86
C PHE A 95 -2.00 -2.11 -2.30
N THR A 96 -0.82 -2.37 -2.86
CA THR A 96 -0.72 -3.13 -4.12
C THR A 96 -0.74 -4.63 -3.83
N ASP A 97 -0.23 -5.06 -2.68
CA ASP A 97 -0.33 -6.42 -2.15
C ASP A 97 -0.19 -6.41 -0.61
N GLY A 98 -0.24 -7.58 0.03
CA GLY A 98 0.04 -7.75 1.45
C GLY A 98 -1.18 -7.64 2.36
N HIS A 99 -2.40 -7.61 1.82
CA HIS A 99 -3.64 -7.41 2.61
C HIS A 99 -3.83 -8.44 3.73
N SER A 100 -3.40 -9.70 3.52
CA SER A 100 -3.50 -10.73 4.59
C SER A 100 -2.54 -10.45 5.75
N ARG A 101 -1.32 -9.95 5.47
CA ARG A 101 -0.37 -9.52 6.51
C ARG A 101 -0.83 -8.24 7.20
N ALA A 102 -1.34 -7.27 6.44
CA ALA A 102 -1.93 -6.05 7.00
C ALA A 102 -3.11 -6.37 7.93
N PHE A 103 -3.95 -7.34 7.55
CA PHE A 103 -5.08 -7.75 8.38
C PHE A 103 -4.63 -8.45 9.66
N LYS A 104 -3.60 -9.30 9.61
CA LYS A 104 -3.00 -9.88 10.83
C LYS A 104 -2.40 -8.82 11.74
N ALA A 105 -1.73 -7.81 11.18
CA ALA A 105 -1.22 -6.67 11.95
C ALA A 105 -2.36 -5.91 12.64
N TYR A 106 -3.47 -5.68 11.93
CA TYR A 106 -4.69 -5.10 12.52
C TYR A 106 -5.25 -5.96 13.65
N GLN A 107 -5.36 -7.28 13.46
CA GLN A 107 -5.85 -8.21 14.50
C GLN A 107 -4.96 -8.24 15.74
N ALA A 108 -3.65 -8.03 15.57
CA ALA A 108 -2.69 -7.90 16.66
C ALA A 108 -2.72 -6.52 17.35
N GLY A 109 -3.61 -5.61 16.94
CA GLY A 109 -3.79 -4.30 17.56
C GLY A 109 -2.80 -3.23 17.10
N LEU A 110 -2.01 -3.48 16.04
CA LEU A 110 -1.12 -2.47 15.50
C LEU A 110 -1.93 -1.32 14.89
N SER A 111 -1.56 -0.08 15.22
CA SER A 111 -2.14 1.11 14.60
C SER A 111 -1.38 1.55 13.35
N HIS A 112 -0.08 1.26 13.29
CA HIS A 112 0.82 1.64 12.21
C HIS A 112 1.56 0.42 11.69
N ILE A 113 1.90 0.43 10.41
CA ILE A 113 2.71 -0.61 9.77
C ILE A 113 3.86 0.01 8.97
N PRO A 114 4.99 -0.69 8.84
CA PRO A 114 5.99 -0.33 7.86
C PRO A 114 5.45 -0.54 6.45
N ILE A 115 5.76 0.39 5.56
CA ILE A 115 5.34 0.37 4.16
C ILE A 115 6.51 0.69 3.24
N TYR A 116 6.47 0.26 1.99
CA TYR A 116 7.33 0.77 0.94
C TYR A 116 6.51 1.12 -0.31
N TYR A 117 6.98 2.10 -1.06
CA TYR A 117 6.33 2.47 -2.31
C TYR A 117 6.76 1.48 -3.39
N ASP A 118 5.78 0.75 -3.91
CA ASP A 118 5.96 -0.24 -4.96
C ASP A 118 6.41 0.45 -6.26
N ARG A 119 7.50 -0.07 -6.83
CA ARG A 119 8.16 0.47 -8.01
C ARG A 119 7.78 -0.26 -9.30
N ASP A 120 7.03 -1.35 -9.19
CA ASP A 120 6.60 -2.11 -10.35
C ASP A 120 5.63 -1.28 -11.20
N GLU A 121 5.72 -1.46 -12.51
CA GLU A 121 4.75 -0.88 -13.44
C GLU A 121 3.45 -1.68 -13.33
N LEU A 122 2.39 -1.02 -12.86
CA LEU A 122 1.08 -1.64 -12.65
C LEU A 122 0.08 -1.10 -13.65
N ASN A 123 -0.94 -1.91 -13.94
CA ASN A 123 -2.11 -1.45 -14.69
C ASN A 123 -2.94 -0.50 -13.80
N TRP A 124 -2.64 0.80 -13.90
CA TRP A 124 -3.27 1.83 -13.08
C TRP A 124 -4.78 1.88 -13.24
N ASP A 125 -5.31 1.61 -14.43
CA ASP A 125 -6.76 1.64 -14.67
C ASP A 125 -7.47 0.46 -14.00
N PHE A 126 -6.83 -0.72 -14.03
CA PHE A 126 -7.32 -1.87 -13.26
C PHE A 126 -7.27 -1.59 -11.74
N TYR A 127 -6.19 -0.99 -11.24
CA TYR A 127 -6.13 -0.63 -9.81
C TYR A 127 -7.15 0.44 -9.43
N ARG A 128 -7.37 1.48 -10.26
CA ARG A 128 -8.47 2.44 -10.06
C ARG A 128 -9.81 1.72 -9.94
N TYR A 129 -10.08 0.79 -10.84
CA TYR A 129 -11.29 -0.03 -10.82
C TYR A 129 -11.42 -0.84 -9.53
N CYS A 130 -10.36 -1.53 -9.10
CA CYS A 130 -10.34 -2.29 -7.84
C CYS A 130 -10.59 -1.41 -6.61
N LEU A 131 -9.97 -0.21 -6.56
CA LEU A 131 -10.17 0.74 -5.46
C LEU A 131 -11.59 1.28 -5.42
N GLN A 132 -12.17 1.60 -6.58
CA GLN A 132 -13.57 2.03 -6.66
C GLN A 132 -14.51 0.91 -6.22
N ALA A 133 -14.28 -0.32 -6.69
CA ALA A 133 -15.08 -1.48 -6.29
C ALA A 133 -15.03 -1.74 -4.77
N CYS A 134 -13.88 -1.48 -4.13
CA CYS A 134 -13.76 -1.53 -2.67
C CYS A 134 -14.57 -0.42 -2.00
N GLN A 135 -14.47 0.83 -2.46
CA GLN A 135 -15.20 1.97 -1.92
C GLN A 135 -16.72 1.78 -2.02
N GLU A 136 -17.22 1.30 -3.17
CA GLU A 136 -18.64 0.99 -3.38
C GLU A 136 -19.17 -0.09 -2.42
N ARG A 137 -18.29 -0.95 -1.91
CA ARG A 137 -18.60 -2.00 -0.92
C ARG A 137 -18.39 -1.53 0.52
N GLY A 138 -18.07 -0.26 0.74
CA GLY A 138 -17.78 0.30 2.06
C GLY A 138 -16.43 -0.14 2.64
N ILE A 139 -15.45 -0.43 1.79
CA ILE A 139 -14.11 -0.87 2.20
C ILE A 139 -13.13 0.29 1.97
N PHE A 140 -12.74 0.92 3.07
CA PHE A 140 -11.86 2.09 3.06
C PHE A 140 -10.55 1.83 3.80
N SER A 141 -10.51 0.83 4.68
CA SER A 141 -9.35 0.43 5.47
C SER A 141 -9.28 -1.08 5.63
N ILE A 142 -8.16 -1.59 6.15
CA ILE A 142 -8.01 -3.03 6.38
C ILE A 142 -9.02 -3.60 7.40
N ALA A 143 -9.51 -2.76 8.33
CA ALA A 143 -10.49 -3.16 9.32
C ALA A 143 -11.82 -3.60 8.69
N ASP A 144 -12.19 -2.99 7.56
CA ASP A 144 -13.44 -3.29 6.84
C ASP A 144 -13.46 -4.70 6.21
N LEU A 145 -12.32 -5.40 6.23
CA LEU A 145 -12.20 -6.79 5.79
C LEU A 145 -12.51 -7.82 6.90
N GLN A 146 -12.76 -7.40 8.14
CA GLN A 146 -12.96 -8.32 9.28
C GLN A 146 -14.05 -9.37 9.06
N ASN A 147 -15.12 -8.98 8.35
CA ASN A 147 -16.28 -9.83 8.06
C ASN A 147 -16.25 -10.37 6.62
N ARG A 148 -15.08 -10.31 5.95
CA ARG A 148 -14.91 -10.64 4.52
C ARG A 148 -13.87 -11.75 4.32
N ILE A 149 -13.82 -12.70 5.25
CA ILE A 149 -12.91 -13.83 5.23
C ILE A 149 -13.63 -15.06 4.66
N LEU A 150 -13.10 -15.60 3.58
CA LEU A 150 -13.71 -16.69 2.81
C LEU A 150 -12.95 -18.01 2.97
N SER A 151 -13.64 -19.13 2.71
CA SER A 151 -12.99 -20.43 2.52
C SER A 151 -12.09 -20.38 1.27
N LYS A 152 -11.29 -21.42 1.07
CA LYS A 152 -10.43 -21.53 -0.11
C LYS A 152 -11.24 -21.49 -1.41
N GLU A 153 -12.31 -22.25 -1.48
CA GLU A 153 -13.20 -22.40 -2.63
C GLU A 153 -13.89 -21.07 -2.92
N ASP A 154 -14.48 -20.45 -1.90
CA ASP A 154 -15.15 -19.17 -2.03
C ASP A 154 -14.20 -18.05 -2.42
N TYR A 155 -12.98 -18.02 -1.87
CA TYR A 155 -11.96 -17.03 -2.23
C TYR A 155 -11.50 -17.21 -3.68
N GLN A 156 -11.37 -18.45 -4.16
CA GLN A 156 -11.07 -18.73 -5.56
C GLN A 156 -12.15 -18.10 -6.47
N THR A 157 -13.42 -18.40 -6.22
CA THR A 157 -14.51 -17.96 -7.10
C THR A 157 -14.85 -16.48 -6.95
N LYS A 158 -14.94 -15.98 -5.71
CA LYS A 158 -15.42 -14.61 -5.42
C LYS A 158 -14.35 -13.54 -5.54
N TRP A 159 -13.07 -13.91 -5.44
CA TRP A 159 -11.96 -12.97 -5.55
C TRP A 159 -11.05 -13.28 -6.73
N LEU A 160 -10.39 -14.45 -6.76
CA LEU A 160 -9.38 -14.73 -7.78
C LEU A 160 -9.97 -14.77 -9.20
N ASP A 161 -11.12 -15.43 -9.37
CA ASP A 161 -11.79 -15.49 -10.67
C ASP A 161 -12.44 -14.15 -11.05
N TRP A 162 -12.88 -13.36 -10.06
CA TRP A 162 -13.29 -11.98 -10.27
C TRP A 162 -12.11 -11.15 -10.81
N CYS A 163 -10.96 -11.15 -10.14
CA CYS A 163 -9.76 -10.41 -10.58
C CYS A 163 -9.34 -10.82 -11.99
N LYS A 164 -9.29 -12.12 -12.29
CA LYS A 164 -8.93 -12.63 -13.62
C LYS A 164 -9.89 -12.15 -14.71
N ARG A 165 -11.20 -12.15 -14.44
CA ARG A 165 -12.21 -11.70 -15.40
C ARG A 165 -12.13 -10.18 -15.60
N GLU A 166 -12.00 -9.42 -14.53
CA GLU A 166 -11.98 -7.96 -14.60
C GLU A 166 -10.68 -7.44 -15.20
N ALA A 167 -9.51 -8.03 -14.86
CA ALA A 167 -8.21 -7.64 -15.41
C ALA A 167 -8.17 -7.70 -16.95
N ARG A 168 -8.81 -8.72 -17.56
CA ARG A 168 -8.90 -8.86 -19.02
C ARG A 168 -9.56 -7.68 -19.73
N LYS A 169 -10.38 -6.89 -19.02
CA LYS A 169 -11.00 -5.68 -19.58
C LYS A 169 -10.01 -4.53 -19.74
N PHE A 170 -8.88 -4.61 -19.04
CA PHE A 170 -7.83 -3.59 -19.00
C PHE A 170 -6.52 -4.07 -19.65
N ASP A 171 -6.48 -5.32 -20.14
CA ASP A 171 -5.43 -5.78 -21.03
C ASP A 171 -5.61 -5.03 -22.35
N LYS A 172 -4.62 -4.19 -22.71
CA LYS A 172 -4.63 -3.44 -23.96
C LYS A 172 -4.78 -4.42 -25.13
N SER A 173 -5.78 -4.21 -25.97
CA SER A 173 -5.80 -4.76 -27.33
C SER A 173 -4.60 -4.25 -28.13
#